data_AF-A0A225WLA4-F1
#
_entry.id   AF-A0A225WLA4-F1
#
_cell.length_a   1.000
_cell.length_b   1.000
_cell.length_c   1.000
_cell.angle_alpha   90.00
_cell.angle_beta   90.00
_cell.angle_gamma   90.00
#
_symmetry.space_group_name_H-M   'P 1'
#
loop_
_entity.id
_entity.type
_entity.pdbx_description
1 polymer ?
#
loop_
_entity_poly.entity_id
_entity_poly.type
_entity_poly.pdbx_seq_one_letter_code
_entity_poly.pdbx_strand_id
1 'polypeptide(L)'
;MTKYAASLNVLFLKVPPKYTYVCQPADITWNKPFKDLLRALWIKQLTVQLTAYKIDEKKRAKNEKVGPSRIYMTQWITSSWFSLSAPTITSGFSRVGLLMDTRVVTADEAIEVDTENIIQLLERSNQTEEEVDSDGDIGSEASYSDSED
;
A
#
# COMPACT_ATOMS: atom_id res chain seq x y z
N MET A 1 3.39 15.88 -12.57
CA MET A 1 2.65 14.60 -12.49
C MET A 1 2.17 14.11 -13.86
N THR A 2 1.56 14.95 -14.69
CA THR A 2 1.08 14.55 -16.03
C THR A 2 2.17 14.14 -17.02
N LYS A 3 3.32 14.82 -17.03
CA LYS A 3 4.45 14.48 -17.93
C LYS A 3 5.03 13.08 -17.67
N TYR A 4 5.16 12.68 -16.41
CA TYR A 4 5.68 11.35 -16.04
C TYR A 4 4.66 10.23 -16.34
N ALA A 5 3.37 10.48 -16.11
CA ALA A 5 2.35 9.51 -16.50
C ALA A 5 2.28 9.35 -18.03
N ALA A 6 2.45 10.43 -18.79
CA ALA A 6 2.53 10.39 -20.25
C ALA A 6 3.74 9.56 -20.72
N SER A 7 4.93 9.73 -20.12
CA SER A 7 6.09 8.89 -20.45
C SER A 7 5.91 7.41 -20.10
N LEU A 8 4.98 7.08 -19.20
CA LEU A 8 4.61 5.70 -18.86
C LEU A 8 3.38 5.20 -19.63
N ASN A 9 2.88 5.98 -20.60
CA ASN A 9 1.65 5.72 -21.33
C ASN A 9 0.42 5.44 -20.42
N VAL A 10 0.36 6.11 -19.26
CA VAL A 10 -0.73 5.99 -18.29
C VAL A 10 -1.83 7.00 -18.59
N LEU A 11 -3.03 6.50 -18.87
CA LEU A 11 -4.22 7.32 -19.12
C LEU A 11 -4.95 7.66 -17.81
N PHE A 12 -5.22 8.95 -17.59
CA PHE A 12 -6.06 9.39 -16.47
C PHE A 12 -7.54 9.43 -16.84
N LEU A 13 -8.36 8.76 -16.05
CA LEU A 13 -9.81 8.87 -16.10
C LEU A 13 -10.30 10.05 -15.28
N LYS A 14 -11.15 10.89 -15.88
CA LYS A 14 -11.77 12.00 -15.16
C LYS A 14 -12.78 11.45 -14.15
N VAL A 15 -12.59 11.77 -12.88
CA VAL A 15 -13.54 11.45 -11.81
C VAL A 15 -14.32 12.71 -11.43
N PRO A 16 -15.66 12.69 -11.45
CA PRO A 16 -16.45 13.83 -11.03
C PRO A 16 -16.18 14.20 -9.57
N PRO A 17 -16.06 15.50 -9.24
CA PRO A 17 -15.94 15.95 -7.86
C PRO A 17 -17.13 15.46 -7.03
N LYS A 18 -16.90 15.08 -5.77
CA LYS A 18 -17.92 14.61 -4.80
C LYS A 18 -18.53 13.22 -5.08
N TYR A 19 -18.19 12.56 -6.19
CA TYR A 19 -18.72 11.23 -6.55
C TYR A 19 -17.63 10.15 -6.65
N THR A 20 -16.45 10.39 -6.05
CA THR A 20 -15.33 9.43 -6.09
C THR A 20 -15.73 8.03 -5.62
N TYR A 21 -16.54 7.93 -4.56
CA TYR A 21 -16.96 6.66 -3.97
C TYR A 21 -17.83 5.77 -4.88
N VAL A 22 -18.50 6.33 -5.89
CA VAL A 22 -19.29 5.56 -6.88
C VAL A 22 -18.57 5.40 -8.22
N CYS A 23 -17.47 6.11 -8.43
CA CYS A 23 -16.70 6.08 -9.67
C CYS A 23 -15.40 5.27 -9.54
N GLN A 24 -14.97 4.93 -8.33
CA GLN A 24 -13.75 4.17 -8.10
C GLN A 24 -14.05 2.69 -7.78
N PRO A 25 -13.50 1.74 -8.56
CA PRO A 25 -13.66 0.30 -8.32
C PRO A 25 -13.45 -0.11 -6.86
N ALA A 26 -12.41 0.44 -6.24
CA ALA A 26 -12.02 0.13 -4.88
C ALA A 26 -13.10 0.46 -3.86
N ASP A 27 -13.65 1.67 -3.92
CA ASP A 27 -14.68 2.12 -2.99
C ASP A 27 -15.99 1.35 -3.17
N ILE A 28 -16.29 0.92 -4.39
CA ILE A 28 -17.54 0.23 -4.72
C ILE A 28 -17.55 -1.22 -4.24
N THR A 29 -16.41 -1.93 -4.32
CA THR A 29 -16.41 -3.37 -4.07
C THR A 29 -15.46 -3.84 -2.98
N TRP A 30 -14.17 -3.55 -3.04
CA TRP A 30 -13.21 -4.22 -2.15
C TRP A 30 -12.81 -3.43 -0.89
N ASN A 31 -12.90 -2.09 -0.88
CA ASN A 31 -12.56 -1.29 0.31
C ASN A 31 -13.47 -1.60 1.51
N LYS A 32 -14.77 -1.84 1.28
CA LYS A 32 -15.70 -2.21 2.35
C LYS A 32 -15.34 -3.55 3.00
N PRO A 33 -15.35 -4.69 2.29
CA PRO A 33 -15.03 -5.99 2.89
C PRO A 33 -13.61 -6.02 3.48
N PHE A 34 -12.65 -5.34 2.85
CA PHE A 34 -11.29 -5.19 3.38
C PHE A 34 -11.28 -4.47 4.74
N LYS A 35 -11.91 -3.29 4.83
CA LYS A 35 -11.98 -2.52 6.09
C LYS A 35 -12.83 -3.23 7.15
N ASP A 36 -13.85 -3.99 6.76
CA ASP A 36 -14.69 -4.74 7.69
C ASP A 36 -13.88 -5.87 8.36
N LEU A 37 -13.00 -6.55 7.63
CA LEU A 37 -12.09 -7.55 8.20
C LEU A 37 -11.03 -6.93 9.13
N LEU A 38 -10.44 -5.80 8.75
CA LEU A 38 -9.52 -5.05 9.63
C LEU A 38 -10.20 -4.64 10.94
N ARG A 39 -11.46 -4.18 10.86
CA ARG A 39 -12.25 -3.84 12.06
C ARG A 39 -12.52 -5.06 12.92
N ALA A 40 -12.85 -6.21 12.32
CA ALA A 40 -13.05 -7.44 13.07
C ALA A 40 -11.79 -7.89 13.84
N LEU A 41 -10.62 -7.79 13.19
CA LEU A 41 -9.32 -8.09 13.83
C LEU A 41 -9.02 -7.12 14.98
N TRP A 42 -9.30 -5.84 14.79
CA TRP A 42 -9.15 -4.84 15.85
C TRP A 42 -10.08 -5.09 17.04
N ILE A 43 -11.36 -5.39 16.80
CA ILE A 43 -12.33 -5.71 17.85
C ILE A 43 -11.89 -6.97 18.62
N LYS A 44 -11.39 -7.99 17.93
CA LYS A 44 -10.84 -9.20 18.56
C LYS A 44 -9.67 -8.84 19.49
N GLN A 45 -8.73 -8.03 19.02
CA GLN A 45 -7.59 -7.59 19.82
C GLN A 45 -8.02 -6.77 21.04
N LEU A 46 -8.96 -5.83 20.86
CA LEU A 46 -9.53 -5.05 21.96
C LEU A 46 -10.20 -5.95 23.00
N THR A 47 -10.93 -6.97 22.57
CA THR A 47 -11.59 -7.93 23.47
C THR A 47 -10.57 -8.70 24.31
N VAL A 48 -9.46 -9.13 23.71
CA VAL A 48 -8.35 -9.78 24.42
C VAL A 48 -7.74 -8.83 25.45
N GLN A 49 -7.46 -7.57 25.07
CA GLN A 49 -6.92 -6.57 25.99
C GLN A 49 -7.87 -6.29 27.16
N LEU A 50 -9.17 -6.10 26.90
CA LEU A 50 -10.17 -5.86 27.93
C LEU A 50 -10.33 -7.06 28.88
N THR A 51 -10.16 -8.28 28.38
CA THR A 51 -10.22 -9.48 29.22
C THR A 51 -9.00 -9.58 30.12
N ALA A 52 -7.79 -9.34 29.59
CA ALA A 52 -6.57 -9.30 30.38
C ALA A 52 -6.61 -8.19 31.45
N TYR A 53 -7.19 -7.05 31.12
CA TYR A 53 -7.39 -5.91 32.01
C TYR A 53 -8.33 -6.20 33.19
N LYS A 54 -9.35 -7.05 33.00
CA LYS A 54 -10.23 -7.48 34.10
C LYS A 54 -9.52 -8.38 35.12
N ILE A 55 -8.43 -9.03 34.72
CA ILE A 55 -7.68 -9.98 35.54
C ILE A 55 -6.52 -9.28 36.27
N ASP A 56 -5.96 -8.22 35.68
CA ASP A 56 -4.75 -7.54 36.18
C ASP A 56 -5.08 -6.11 36.70
N GLU A 57 -5.19 -5.96 38.03
CA GLU A 57 -5.47 -4.69 38.70
C GLU A 57 -4.42 -3.59 38.41
N LYS A 58 -3.16 -3.95 38.13
CA LYS A 58 -2.10 -2.97 37.83
C LYS A 58 -2.26 -2.36 36.44
N LYS A 59 -2.68 -3.16 35.45
CA LYS A 59 -3.06 -2.64 34.13
C LYS A 59 -4.32 -1.78 34.19
N ARG A 60 -5.19 -2.05 35.18
CA ARG A 60 -6.38 -1.25 35.47
C ARG A 60 -6.10 0.22 35.75
N ALA A 61 -5.06 0.48 36.53
CA ALA A 61 -4.68 1.84 36.90
C ALA A 61 -4.11 2.65 35.71
N LYS A 62 -3.55 1.98 34.68
CA LYS A 62 -2.81 2.63 33.59
C LYS A 62 -3.67 2.97 32.37
N ASN A 63 -4.89 2.41 32.26
CA ASN A 63 -5.93 2.75 31.26
C ASN A 63 -5.50 2.83 29.76
N GLU A 64 -4.38 2.22 29.40
CA GLU A 64 -3.79 2.37 28.07
C GLU A 64 -4.22 1.22 27.15
N LYS A 65 -5.10 1.51 26.18
CA LYS A 65 -5.40 0.57 25.09
C LYS A 65 -4.25 0.64 24.09
N VAL A 66 -3.46 -0.42 24.04
CA VAL A 66 -2.27 -0.47 23.20
C VAL A 66 -2.69 -0.81 21.77
N GLY A 67 -2.33 0.05 20.81
CA GLY A 67 -2.51 -0.25 19.39
C GLY A 67 -1.71 -1.50 18.96
N PRO A 68 -2.07 -2.15 17.85
CA PRO A 68 -1.25 -3.24 17.32
C PRO A 68 0.13 -2.71 16.93
N SER A 69 1.18 -3.52 17.12
CA SER A 69 2.51 -3.19 16.60
C SER A 69 2.49 -3.14 15.06
N ARG A 70 3.49 -2.48 14.46
CA ARG A 70 3.63 -2.43 12.99
C ARG A 70 3.61 -3.82 12.35
N ILE A 71 4.28 -4.80 12.99
CA ILE A 71 4.32 -6.19 12.50
C ILE A 71 2.92 -6.79 12.44
N TYR A 72 2.15 -6.67 13.53
CA TYR A 72 0.78 -7.16 13.56
C TYR A 72 -0.13 -6.42 12.59
N MET A 73 0.05 -5.11 12.43
CA MET A 73 -0.73 -4.32 11.49
C MET A 73 -0.48 -4.76 10.04
N THR A 74 0.78 -4.97 9.66
CA THR A 74 1.14 -5.49 8.34
C THR A 74 0.53 -6.88 8.12
N GLN A 75 0.63 -7.78 9.11
CA GLN A 75 -0.02 -9.10 9.02
C GLN A 75 -1.53 -8.98 8.79
N TRP A 76 -2.23 -8.11 9.52
CA TRP A 76 -3.66 -7.91 9.36
C TRP A 76 -4.02 -7.36 7.98
N ILE A 77 -3.26 -6.39 7.47
CA ILE A 77 -3.44 -5.84 6.12
C ILE A 77 -3.27 -6.95 5.08
N THR A 78 -2.17 -7.70 5.16
CA THR A 78 -1.84 -8.78 4.23
C THR A 78 -2.93 -9.87 4.25
N SER A 79 -3.29 -10.38 5.43
CA SER A 79 -4.35 -11.39 5.57
C SER A 79 -5.70 -10.87 5.08
N SER A 80 -6.01 -9.59 5.33
CA SER A 80 -7.28 -9.01 4.89
C SER A 80 -7.36 -8.86 3.38
N TRP A 81 -6.24 -8.50 2.74
CA TRP A 81 -6.12 -8.42 1.30
C TRP A 81 -6.30 -9.81 0.66
N PHE A 82 -5.58 -10.83 1.15
CA PHE A 82 -5.70 -12.20 0.63
C PHE A 82 -7.05 -12.86 0.88
N SER A 83 -7.84 -12.34 1.83
CA SER A 83 -9.20 -12.82 2.06
C SER A 83 -10.21 -12.29 1.02
N LEU A 84 -9.83 -11.28 0.23
CA LEU A 84 -10.67 -10.79 -0.86
C LEU A 84 -10.67 -11.79 -2.02
N SER A 85 -11.86 -12.09 -2.54
CA SER A 85 -11.97 -12.94 -3.71
C SER A 85 -11.63 -12.17 -5.00
N ALA A 86 -11.03 -12.85 -5.98
CA ALA A 86 -10.82 -12.26 -7.31
C ALA A 86 -12.13 -11.70 -7.92
N PRO A 87 -13.30 -12.37 -7.81
CA PRO A 87 -14.59 -11.79 -8.21
C PRO A 87 -14.94 -10.46 -7.53
N THR A 88 -14.60 -10.28 -6.25
CA THR A 88 -14.80 -9.01 -5.54
C THR A 88 -14.00 -7.87 -6.19
N ILE A 89 -12.79 -8.18 -6.66
CA ILE A 89 -11.94 -7.21 -7.34
C ILE A 89 -12.46 -6.94 -8.75
N THR A 90 -12.67 -7.98 -9.56
CA THR A 90 -13.09 -7.83 -10.97
C THR A 90 -14.47 -7.18 -11.11
N SER A 91 -15.40 -7.46 -10.20
CA SER A 91 -16.72 -6.80 -10.19
C SER A 91 -16.63 -5.29 -9.96
N GLY A 92 -15.61 -4.79 -9.26
CA GLY A 92 -15.39 -3.36 -9.07
C GLY A 92 -15.11 -2.66 -10.38
N PHE A 93 -14.19 -3.21 -11.17
CA PHE A 93 -13.86 -2.72 -12.51
C PHE A 93 -15.05 -2.85 -13.47
N SER A 94 -15.82 -3.93 -13.39
CA SER A 94 -17.04 -4.11 -14.20
C SER A 94 -18.07 -3.01 -13.93
N ARG A 95 -18.34 -2.71 -12.65
CA ARG A 95 -19.38 -1.76 -12.23
C ARG A 95 -19.10 -0.31 -12.58
N VAL A 96 -17.84 0.05 -12.81
CA VAL A 96 -17.46 1.39 -13.30
C VAL A 96 -17.24 1.43 -14.81
N GLY A 97 -17.52 0.33 -15.52
CA GLY A 97 -17.37 0.25 -16.97
C GLY A 97 -15.92 0.12 -17.47
N LEU A 98 -14.98 -0.27 -16.61
CA LEU A 98 -13.56 -0.42 -16.97
C LEU A 98 -13.16 -1.82 -17.42
N LEU A 99 -13.96 -2.85 -17.11
CA LEU A 99 -13.61 -4.24 -17.45
C LEU A 99 -13.73 -4.53 -18.96
N MET A 100 -14.52 -3.74 -19.70
CA MET A 100 -14.76 -3.88 -21.15
C MET A 100 -14.30 -2.63 -21.92
N ASP A 101 -13.36 -1.89 -21.35
CA ASP A 101 -12.90 -0.64 -21.91
C ASP A 101 -12.07 -0.89 -23.19
N THR A 102 -12.66 -0.54 -24.34
CA THR A 102 -12.09 -0.71 -25.68
C THR A 102 -11.44 0.56 -26.21
N ARG A 103 -11.14 1.54 -25.35
CA ARG A 103 -10.44 2.75 -25.78
C ARG A 103 -9.11 2.37 -26.42
N VAL A 104 -8.95 2.78 -27.68
CA VAL A 104 -7.70 2.60 -28.44
C VAL A 104 -6.62 3.39 -27.72
N VAL A 105 -5.72 2.69 -27.04
CA VAL A 105 -4.42 3.25 -26.68
C VAL A 105 -3.70 3.37 -28.01
N THR A 106 -3.57 4.60 -28.52
CA THR A 106 -2.64 4.85 -29.61
C THR A 106 -1.29 4.39 -29.08
N ALA A 107 -0.77 3.29 -29.63
CA ALA A 107 0.61 2.93 -29.39
C ALA A 107 1.41 4.14 -29.89
N ASP A 108 2.02 4.88 -28.95
CA ASP A 108 3.19 5.65 -29.35
C ASP A 108 4.11 4.66 -30.06
N GLU A 109 4.60 5.06 -31.23
CA GLU A 109 5.59 4.28 -31.98
C GLU A 109 6.59 3.76 -30.96
N ALA A 110 6.67 2.43 -30.81
CA ALA A 110 7.56 1.82 -29.85
C ALA A 110 8.94 2.39 -30.14
N ILE A 111 9.43 3.27 -29.26
CA ILE A 111 10.79 3.77 -29.35
C ILE A 111 11.61 2.53 -29.11
N GLU A 112 12.17 1.97 -30.18
CA GLU A 112 13.13 0.88 -30.12
C GLU A 112 14.36 1.46 -29.44
N VAL A 113 14.37 1.37 -28.10
CA VAL A 113 15.51 1.76 -27.30
C VAL A 113 16.56 0.69 -27.58
N ASP A 114 17.66 1.09 -28.20
CA ASP A 114 18.82 0.23 -28.45
C ASP A 114 19.48 -0.14 -27.11
N THR A 115 18.92 -1.16 -26.47
CA THR A 115 19.38 -1.67 -25.18
C THR A 115 20.80 -2.22 -25.27
N GLU A 116 21.21 -2.69 -26.45
CA GLU A 116 22.54 -3.25 -26.70
C GLU A 116 23.63 -2.18 -26.58
N ASN A 117 23.38 -1.00 -27.16
CA ASN A 117 24.29 0.15 -27.03
C ASN A 117 24.35 0.68 -25.59
N ILE A 118 23.23 0.68 -24.86
CA ILE A 118 23.22 1.06 -23.44
C ILE A 118 24.05 0.08 -22.59
N ILE A 119 23.90 -1.23 -22.82
CA ILE A 119 24.68 -2.26 -22.13
C ILE A 119 26.18 -2.06 -22.40
N GLN A 120 26.58 -1.86 -23.66
CA GLN A 120 27.98 -1.62 -24.02
C GLN A 120 28.54 -0.33 -23.41
N LEU A 121 27.74 0.73 -23.31
CA LEU A 121 28.15 1.99 -22.68
C LEU A 121 28.33 1.84 -21.17
N LEU A 122 27.48 1.06 -20.50
CA LEU A 122 27.56 0.80 -19.05
C LEU A 122 28.77 -0.08 -18.71
N GLU A 123 29.00 -1.12 -19.49
CA GLU A 123 30.20 -1.96 -19.40
C GLU A 123 31.47 -1.15 -19.61
N ARG A 124 31.47 -0.24 -20.60
CA ARG A 124 32.62 0.65 -20.84
C ARG A 124 32.80 1.71 -19.76
N SER A 125 31.76 2.03 -19.01
CA SER A 125 31.80 3.02 -17.92
C SER A 125 32.15 2.41 -16.56
N ASN A 126 32.37 1.08 -16.48
CA ASN A 126 32.74 0.35 -15.27
C ASN A 126 31.74 0.54 -14.10
N GLN A 127 30.45 0.79 -14.40
CA GLN A 127 29.40 1.08 -13.43
C GLN A 127 28.60 -0.16 -12.98
N THR A 128 29.04 -1.37 -13.37
CA THR A 128 28.29 -2.61 -13.13
C THR A 128 28.76 -3.41 -11.89
N GLU A 129 29.76 -2.92 -11.15
CA GLU A 129 30.40 -3.69 -10.06
C GLU A 129 30.16 -3.14 -8.65
N GLU A 130 29.33 -2.10 -8.45
CA GLU A 130 29.06 -1.59 -7.10
C GLU A 130 27.87 -2.34 -6.47
N GLU A 131 28.17 -3.27 -5.57
CA GLU A 131 27.20 -3.95 -4.71
C GLU A 131 26.58 -2.92 -3.75
N VAL A 132 25.32 -2.56 -3.97
CA VAL A 132 24.58 -1.64 -3.10
C VAL A 132 24.29 -2.31 -1.76
N ASP A 133 24.98 -1.85 -0.71
CA ASP A 133 24.74 -2.22 0.68
C ASP A 133 23.36 -1.73 1.14
N SER A 134 22.52 -2.67 1.59
CA SER A 134 21.12 -2.45 1.98
C SER A 134 20.97 -1.71 3.31
N ASP A 135 22.05 -1.52 4.07
CA ASP A 135 21.97 -1.08 5.46
C ASP A 135 22.11 0.45 5.66
N GLY A 136 22.23 1.21 4.57
CA GLY A 136 22.54 2.65 4.63
C GLY A 136 21.38 3.63 4.86
N ASP A 137 20.11 3.20 4.75
CA ASP A 137 18.96 4.12 4.76
C ASP A 137 18.05 3.88 5.96
N ILE A 138 18.43 4.46 7.11
CA ILE A 138 17.58 5.22 8.05
C ILE A 138 18.49 5.71 9.16
N GLY A 139 18.72 7.04 9.17
CA GLY A 139 19.49 7.73 10.20
C GLY A 139 19.00 7.38 11.60
N SER A 140 19.89 6.77 12.37
CA SER A 140 19.75 6.50 13.79
C SER A 140 20.22 7.71 14.57
N GLU A 141 19.34 8.70 14.77
CA GLU A 141 19.61 9.74 15.77
C GLU A 141 18.32 10.19 16.45
N ALA A 142 17.94 9.47 17.49
CA ALA A 142 17.13 10.00 18.57
C ALA A 142 17.74 9.52 19.89
N SER A 143 18.92 10.05 20.20
CA SER A 143 19.46 10.08 21.55
C SER A 143 18.53 10.96 22.41
N TYR A 144 17.62 10.35 23.16
CA TYR A 144 17.00 11.03 24.30
C TYR A 144 18.02 11.02 25.43
N SER A 145 18.70 12.15 25.61
CA SER A 145 19.50 12.42 26.80
C SER A 145 18.56 12.53 27.99
N ASP A 146 18.82 11.68 28.98
CA ASP A 146 18.30 11.75 30.33
C ASP A 146 18.74 13.08 30.96
N SER A 147 17.81 13.81 31.57
CA SER A 147 18.13 14.91 32.48
C SER A 147 17.16 14.84 33.64
N GLU A 148 17.69 14.34 34.76
CA GLU A 148 17.16 14.45 36.11
C GLU A 148 16.92 15.92 36.48
N ASP A 149 15.75 16.20 37.05
CA ASP A 149 15.52 17.18 38.13
C ASP A 149 14.16 16.92 38.78
#